data_AF-A0A6A6NZC7-F1
#
_entry.id   AF-A0A6A6NZC7-F1
#
_cell.length_a   1.000
_cell.length_b   1.000
_cell.length_c   1.000
_cell.angle_alpha   90.00
_cell.angle_beta   90.00
_cell.angle_gamma   90.00
#
_symmetry.space_group_name_H-M   'P 1'
#
loop_
_entity.id
_entity.type
_entity.pdbx_description
1 polymer ?
#
loop_
_entity_poly.entity_id
_entity_poly.type
_entity_poly.pdbx_seq_one_letter_code
_entity_poly.pdbx_strand_id
1 'polypeptide(L)'
;MRSTYRIGVTSILALLVFYLLRTTYHFGDANRTLHERLRDLQQHIPWHHEDHVTQTPLFIGFSHNWPMLHQTVASFVAMGWPASDIIVVDNTGTFDSNARGLLSPANPAYMNTTNLRQLGVDVLIVPTLLTFSQLQNFFLPTANTRGYGGYYWAHQDVVMLADPE
;
A
#
# COMPACT_ATOMS: atom_id res chain seq x y z
N MET A 1 -9.92 21.92 39.55
CA MET A 1 -10.00 22.79 38.36
C MET A 1 -10.18 21.91 37.13
N ARG A 2 -11.15 22.26 36.27
CA ARG A 2 -11.60 21.50 35.08
C ARG A 2 -10.55 21.48 33.96
N SER A 3 -10.49 20.40 33.17
CA SER A 3 -10.94 20.39 31.76
C SER A 3 -10.53 19.07 31.07
N THR A 4 -11.45 18.12 30.87
CA THR A 4 -12.25 17.84 29.64
C THR A 4 -11.52 17.01 28.57
N TYR A 5 -11.67 15.69 28.65
CA TYR A 5 -11.42 14.76 27.53
C TYR A 5 -12.66 14.69 26.64
N ARG A 6 -12.52 15.00 25.35
CA ARG A 6 -13.55 14.71 24.33
C ARG A 6 -13.32 13.29 23.81
N ILE A 7 -14.09 12.33 24.31
CA ILE A 7 -14.23 10.99 23.72
C ILE A 7 -15.38 11.04 22.73
N GLY A 8 -15.10 10.66 21.48
CA GLY A 8 -16.07 10.61 20.39
C GLY A 8 -17.18 9.60 20.67
N VAL A 9 -18.41 9.97 20.28
CA VAL A 9 -19.68 9.30 20.58
C VAL A 9 -19.77 7.87 20.01
N THR A 10 -18.85 7.45 19.15
CA THR A 10 -18.78 6.10 18.56
C THR A 10 -18.31 5.01 19.53
N SER A 11 -17.48 5.33 20.53
CA SER A 11 -16.96 4.32 21.47
C SER A 11 -17.98 3.90 22.53
N ILE A 12 -18.94 4.77 22.86
CA ILE A 12 -19.97 4.49 23.87
C ILE A 12 -21.02 3.52 23.32
N LEU A 13 -21.40 3.63 22.04
CA LEU A 13 -22.32 2.67 21.41
C LEU A 13 -21.70 1.27 21.30
N ALA A 14 -20.42 1.16 20.94
CA ALA A 14 -19.74 -0.13 20.89
C ALA A 14 -19.65 -0.80 22.27
N LEU A 15 -19.34 -0.03 23.32
CA LEU A 15 -19.31 -0.51 24.71
C LEU A 15 -20.70 -0.85 25.26
N LEU A 16 -21.74 -0.08 24.93
CA LEU A 16 -23.12 -0.40 25.32
C LEU A 16 -23.66 -1.65 24.61
N VAL A 17 -23.34 -1.84 23.33
CA VAL A 17 -23.70 -3.06 22.58
C VAL A 17 -22.98 -4.27 23.17
N PHE A 18 -21.69 -4.16 23.50
CA PHE A 18 -20.94 -5.22 24.19
C PHE A 18 -21.48 -5.50 25.61
N TYR A 19 -21.87 -4.47 26.36
CA TYR A 19 -22.38 -4.62 27.73
C TYR A 19 -23.80 -5.21 27.75
N LEU A 20 -24.66 -4.81 26.81
CA LEU A 20 -26.02 -5.34 26.66
C LEU A 20 -26.05 -6.76 26.09
N LEU A 21 -25.11 -7.11 25.21
CA LEU A 21 -24.96 -8.48 24.69
C LEU A 21 -24.38 -9.45 25.73
N ARG A 22 -23.60 -8.96 26.70
CA ARG A 22 -23.01 -9.79 27.77
C ARG A 22 -24.01 -10.17 28.87
N THR A 23 -25.08 -9.41 29.06
CA THR A 23 -26.04 -9.64 30.16
C THR A 23 -27.25 -10.51 29.80
N THR A 24 -27.46 -10.85 28.52
CA THR A 24 -28.71 -11.48 28.09
C THR A 24 -28.62 -12.89 27.50
N TYR A 25 -27.44 -13.48 27.30
CA TYR A 25 -27.35 -14.81 26.67
C TYR A 25 -26.39 -15.77 27.36
N HIS A 26 -26.89 -16.98 27.64
CA HIS A 26 -26.11 -18.13 28.10
C HIS A 26 -24.90 -18.35 27.18
N PHE A 27 -23.71 -18.16 27.74
CA PHE A 27 -22.46 -17.83 27.07
C PHE A 27 -21.76 -19.00 26.33
N GLY A 28 -22.42 -20.15 26.16
CA GLY A 28 -21.82 -21.36 25.58
C GLY A 28 -22.09 -21.54 24.09
N ASP A 29 -23.36 -21.64 23.70
CA ASP A 29 -23.76 -22.03 22.33
C ASP A 29 -23.74 -20.87 21.33
N ALA A 30 -23.95 -19.63 21.80
CA ALA A 30 -23.92 -18.44 20.96
C ALA A 30 -22.52 -18.17 20.37
N ASN A 31 -21.45 -18.54 21.09
CA ASN A 31 -20.09 -18.30 20.62
C ASN A 31 -19.72 -19.29 19.50
N ARG A 32 -20.15 -20.55 19.61
CA ARG A 32 -19.91 -21.58 18.59
C ARG A 32 -20.63 -21.25 17.28
N THR A 33 -21.89 -20.83 17.39
CA THR A 33 -22.72 -20.40 16.25
C THR A 33 -22.26 -19.08 15.64
N LEU A 34 -21.70 -18.14 16.42
CA LEU A 34 -21.09 -16.93 15.88
C LEU A 34 -19.79 -17.25 15.11
N HIS A 35 -18.94 -18.14 15.62
CA HIS A 35 -17.72 -18.56 14.93
C HIS A 35 -18.01 -19.40 13.66
N GLU A 36 -19.10 -20.18 13.66
CA GLU A 36 -19.59 -20.86 12.48
C GLU A 36 -20.13 -19.87 11.44
N ARG A 37 -20.94 -18.89 11.87
CA ARG A 37 -21.43 -17.83 10.99
C ARG A 37 -20.33 -16.92 10.46
N LEU A 38 -19.30 -16.63 11.25
CA LEU A 38 -18.13 -15.87 10.80
C LEU A 38 -17.29 -16.68 9.80
N ARG A 39 -17.19 -18.01 9.96
CA ARG A 39 -16.57 -18.88 8.96
C ARG A 39 -17.38 -18.96 7.68
N ASP A 40 -18.70 -19.08 7.77
CA ASP A 40 -19.60 -19.09 6.61
C ASP A 40 -19.54 -17.75 5.88
N LEU A 41 -19.49 -16.62 6.60
CA LEU A 41 -19.27 -15.29 6.03
C LEU A 41 -17.87 -15.15 5.43
N GLN A 42 -16.82 -15.68 6.06
CA GLN A 42 -15.47 -15.74 5.46
C GLN A 42 -15.43 -16.58 4.18
N GLN A 43 -16.27 -17.63 4.08
CA GLN A 43 -16.39 -18.50 2.91
C GLN A 43 -17.32 -17.93 1.82
N HIS A 44 -18.31 -17.12 2.18
CA HIS A 44 -19.24 -16.45 1.25
C HIS A 44 -18.88 -14.99 0.92
N ILE A 45 -17.84 -14.42 1.53
CA ILE A 45 -17.21 -13.22 0.96
C ILE A 45 -16.63 -13.67 -0.37
N PRO A 46 -17.08 -13.10 -1.51
CA PRO A 46 -16.51 -13.41 -2.80
C PRO A 46 -15.15 -12.72 -2.86
N TRP A 47 -14.15 -13.27 -2.17
CA TRP A 47 -12.79 -13.18 -2.68
C TRP A 47 -12.82 -14.01 -3.95
N HIS A 48 -13.25 -13.40 -5.05
CA HIS A 48 -13.29 -13.98 -6.38
C HIS A 48 -11.99 -14.78 -6.56
N HIS A 49 -12.10 -16.11 -6.47
CA HIS A 49 -11.16 -17.01 -7.10
C HIS A 49 -11.56 -17.01 -8.56
N GLU A 50 -11.30 -15.91 -9.26
CA GLU A 50 -11.25 -15.95 -10.71
C GLU A 50 -9.80 -16.16 -11.09
N ASP A 51 -9.60 -17.11 -11.98
CA ASP A 51 -8.34 -17.48 -12.62
C ASP A 51 -7.82 -16.37 -13.57
N HIS A 52 -7.89 -15.13 -13.10
CA HIS A 52 -7.13 -14.00 -13.55
C HIS A 52 -6.29 -13.61 -12.34
N VAL A 53 -4.99 -13.92 -12.31
CA VAL A 53 -4.08 -13.35 -11.31
C VAL A 53 -4.15 -11.83 -11.51
N THR A 54 -5.06 -11.15 -10.79
CA THR A 54 -5.19 -9.71 -10.88
C THR A 54 -3.92 -9.15 -10.25
N GLN A 55 -2.98 -8.75 -11.11
CA GLN A 55 -1.74 -8.12 -10.71
C GLN A 55 -2.04 -7.05 -9.66
N THR A 56 -1.47 -7.20 -8.46
CA THR A 56 -1.66 -6.25 -7.35
C THR A 56 -0.36 -5.47 -7.21
N PRO A 57 -0.26 -4.27 -7.81
CA PRO A 57 1.02 -3.58 -7.88
C PRO A 57 1.47 -3.08 -6.50
N LEU A 58 2.78 -2.93 -6.37
CA LEU A 58 3.42 -2.14 -5.33
C LEU A 58 3.81 -0.78 -5.90
N PHE A 59 3.13 0.29 -5.48
CA PHE A 59 3.54 1.64 -5.81
C PHE A 59 4.63 2.13 -4.87
N ILE A 60 5.68 2.74 -5.44
CA ILE A 60 6.75 3.39 -4.68
C ILE A 60 6.92 4.81 -5.19
N GLY A 61 6.60 5.80 -4.36
CA GLY A 61 6.77 7.20 -4.71
C GLY A 61 8.23 7.64 -4.59
N PHE A 62 8.83 8.11 -5.68
CA PHE A 62 10.20 8.63 -5.69
C PHE A 62 10.22 10.15 -5.74
N SER A 63 10.97 10.79 -4.85
CA SER A 63 11.14 12.25 -4.84
C SER A 63 12.60 12.69 -4.93
N HIS A 64 13.53 11.89 -4.41
CA HIS A 64 14.96 12.18 -4.38
C HIS A 64 15.75 10.96 -3.88
N ASN A 65 17.09 11.01 -3.99
CA ASN A 65 18.01 10.02 -3.44
C ASN A 65 17.88 8.64 -4.12
N TRP A 66 18.36 8.56 -5.36
CA TRP A 66 18.40 7.34 -6.16
C TRP A 66 18.95 6.10 -5.44
N PRO A 67 20.10 6.16 -4.72
CA PRO A 67 20.63 4.99 -4.02
C PRO A 67 19.63 4.38 -3.01
N MET A 68 18.86 5.22 -2.32
CA MET A 68 17.86 4.75 -1.36
C MET A 68 16.72 4.00 -2.06
N LEU A 69 16.13 4.60 -3.10
CA LEU A 69 15.11 3.95 -3.91
C LEU A 69 15.59 2.61 -4.47
N HIS A 70 16.81 2.60 -5.03
CA HIS A 70 17.38 1.39 -5.60
C HIS A 70 17.52 0.28 -4.55
N GLN A 71 17.96 0.61 -3.33
CA GLN A 71 18.04 -0.35 -2.23
C GLN A 71 16.66 -0.86 -1.81
N THR A 72 15.66 0.02 -1.72
CA THR A 72 14.27 -0.36 -1.44
C THR A 72 13.75 -1.35 -2.49
N VAL A 73 13.82 -0.99 -3.77
CA VAL A 73 13.37 -1.85 -4.88
C VAL A 73 14.10 -3.19 -4.86
N ALA A 74 15.43 -3.17 -4.74
CA ALA A 74 16.23 -4.39 -4.67
C ALA A 74 15.84 -5.29 -3.50
N SER A 75 15.49 -4.72 -2.33
CA SER A 75 15.05 -5.49 -1.17
C SER A 75 13.70 -6.18 -1.40
N PHE A 76 12.72 -5.51 -2.01
CA PHE A 76 11.44 -6.12 -2.36
C PHE A 76 11.62 -7.27 -3.36
N VAL A 77 12.43 -7.05 -4.40
CA VAL A 77 12.75 -8.10 -5.39
C VAL A 77 13.47 -9.28 -4.73
N ALA A 78 14.44 -9.01 -3.86
CA ALA A 78 15.18 -10.06 -3.14
C ALA A 78 14.27 -10.90 -2.23
N MET A 79 13.22 -10.30 -1.65
CA MET A 79 12.21 -10.99 -0.84
C MET A 79 11.13 -11.69 -1.67
N GLY A 80 11.28 -11.75 -3.00
CA GLY A 80 10.40 -12.51 -3.88
C GLY A 80 9.21 -11.72 -4.43
N TRP A 81 9.16 -10.40 -4.24
CA TRP A 81 8.15 -9.59 -4.92
C TRP A 81 8.40 -9.59 -6.43
N PRO A 82 7.42 -9.90 -7.29
CA PRO A 82 7.61 -9.85 -8.74
C PRO A 82 7.98 -8.43 -9.19
N ALA A 83 9.12 -8.26 -9.86
CA ALA A 83 9.56 -6.94 -10.30
C ALA A 83 8.57 -6.26 -11.26
N SER A 84 7.87 -7.05 -12.08
CA SER A 84 6.78 -6.60 -12.98
C SER A 84 5.62 -5.93 -12.25
N ASP A 85 5.48 -6.21 -10.96
CA ASP A 85 4.39 -5.70 -10.13
C ASP A 85 4.83 -4.46 -9.35
N ILE A 86 6.12 -4.09 -9.39
CA ILE A 86 6.63 -2.87 -8.77
C ILE A 86 6.50 -1.73 -9.78
N ILE A 87 5.85 -0.65 -9.36
CA ILE A 87 5.68 0.58 -10.14
C ILE A 87 6.29 1.73 -9.34
N VAL A 88 7.44 2.21 -9.79
CA VAL A 88 8.05 3.42 -9.24
C VAL A 88 7.38 4.63 -9.87
N VAL A 89 6.89 5.55 -9.04
CA VAL A 89 6.26 6.80 -9.48
C VAL A 89 7.26 7.94 -9.34
N ASP A 90 7.76 8.46 -10.46
CA ASP A 90 8.65 9.62 -10.52
C ASP A 90 7.88 10.89 -10.12
N ASN A 91 7.95 11.22 -8.84
CA ASN A 91 7.38 12.39 -8.20
C ASN A 91 8.47 13.41 -7.83
N THR A 92 9.50 13.54 -8.67
CA THR A 92 10.61 14.47 -8.43
C THR A 92 10.29 15.92 -8.78
N GLY A 93 9.20 16.16 -9.51
CA GLY A 93 8.90 17.47 -10.09
C GLY A 93 9.76 17.83 -11.30
N THR A 94 10.58 16.89 -11.80
CA THR A 94 11.43 17.09 -12.99
C THR A 94 10.81 16.55 -14.28
N PHE A 95 9.53 16.14 -14.21
CA PHE A 95 8.75 15.64 -15.34
C PHE A 95 9.46 14.47 -16.05
N ASP A 96 9.61 14.53 -17.37
CA ASP A 96 10.24 13.51 -18.18
C ASP A 96 11.78 13.58 -18.19
N SER A 97 12.40 14.45 -17.38
CA SER A 97 13.85 14.68 -17.40
C SER A 97 14.65 13.41 -17.09
N ASN A 98 14.22 12.59 -16.12
CA ASN A 98 14.84 11.31 -15.83
C ASN A 98 14.69 10.31 -16.98
N ALA A 99 13.50 10.23 -17.59
CA ALA A 99 13.25 9.34 -18.72
C ALA A 99 14.04 9.76 -19.98
N ARG A 100 14.34 11.05 -20.11
CA ARG A 100 15.15 11.62 -21.20
C ARG A 100 16.65 11.69 -20.91
N GLY A 101 17.09 11.26 -19.72
CA GLY A 101 18.51 11.28 -19.34
C GLY A 101 19.10 12.70 -19.21
N LEU A 102 18.27 13.69 -18.88
CA LEU A 102 18.69 15.10 -18.77
C LEU A 102 19.31 15.44 -17.40
N LEU A 103 19.13 14.57 -16.40
CA LEU A 103 19.65 14.76 -15.06
C LEU A 103 20.98 14.01 -14.89
N SER A 104 21.98 14.69 -14.35
CA SER A 104 23.24 14.05 -13.94
C SER A 104 23.05 13.24 -12.65
N PRO A 105 23.83 12.18 -12.40
CA PRO A 105 23.79 11.42 -11.14
C PRO A 105 23.98 12.24 -9.86
N ALA A 106 24.60 13.42 -9.94
CA ALA A 106 24.76 14.34 -8.81
C ALA A 106 23.50 15.16 -8.49
N ASN A 107 22.50 15.18 -9.38
CA ASN A 107 21.25 15.89 -9.14
C ASN A 107 20.40 15.12 -8.11
N PRO A 108 19.88 15.74 -7.04
CA PRO A 108 19.07 15.05 -6.04
C PRO A 108 17.83 14.34 -6.58
N ALA A 109 17.24 14.86 -7.66
CA ALA A 109 16.08 14.31 -8.37
C ALA A 109 16.45 13.24 -9.41
N TYR A 110 17.73 12.94 -9.58
CA TYR A 110 18.18 11.91 -10.51
C TYR A 110 17.61 10.55 -10.12
N MET A 111 17.12 9.82 -11.12
CA MET A 111 16.71 8.42 -11.06
C MET A 111 17.20 7.70 -12.31
N ASN A 112 17.86 6.56 -12.13
CA ASN A 112 18.27 5.74 -13.27
C ASN A 112 17.10 4.86 -13.74
N THR A 113 16.25 5.41 -14.60
CA THR A 113 15.10 4.72 -15.19
C THR A 113 15.48 3.49 -15.99
N THR A 114 16.66 3.48 -16.63
CA THR A 114 17.15 2.33 -17.41
C THR A 114 17.45 1.16 -16.49
N ASN A 115 18.11 1.41 -15.35
CA ASN A 115 18.41 0.38 -14.37
C ASN A 115 17.15 -0.24 -13.76
N LEU A 116 16.14 0.58 -13.40
CA LEU A 116 14.85 0.04 -12.93
C LEU A 116 14.18 -0.86 -13.96
N ARG A 117 14.14 -0.44 -15.23
CA ARG A 117 13.57 -1.25 -16.31
C ARG A 117 14.34 -2.55 -16.56
N GLN A 118 15.67 -2.54 -16.39
CA GLN A 118 16.48 -3.75 -16.47
C GLN A 118 16.17 -4.74 -15.33
N LEU A 119 15.75 -4.27 -14.16
CA LEU A 119 15.23 -5.11 -13.07
C LEU A 119 13.82 -5.64 -13.36
N GLY A 120 13.14 -5.16 -14.41
CA GLY A 120 11.75 -5.50 -14.72
C GLY A 120 10.71 -4.60 -14.04
N VAL A 121 11.15 -3.49 -13.44
CA VAL A 121 10.29 -2.54 -12.71
C VAL A 121 9.73 -1.47 -13.65
N ASP A 122 8.44 -1.19 -13.54
CA ASP A 122 7.77 -0.12 -14.30
C ASP A 122 8.02 1.26 -13.67
N VAL A 123 8.07 2.30 -14.50
CA VAL A 123 8.22 3.68 -14.06
C VAL A 123 7.07 4.52 -14.61
N LEU A 124 6.28 5.09 -13.71
CA LEU A 124 5.23 6.04 -14.03
C LEU A 124 5.72 7.46 -13.71
N ILE A 125 5.52 8.40 -14.62
CA ILE A 125 5.92 9.80 -14.45
C ILE A 125 4.68 10.62 -14.10
N VAL A 126 4.72 11.41 -13.01
CA VAL A 126 3.64 12.36 -12.72
C VAL A 126 3.87 13.69 -13.43
N PRO A 127 2.80 14.39 -13.85
CA PRO A 127 2.91 15.62 -14.63
C PRO A 127 3.30 16.84 -13.78
N THR A 128 3.47 16.71 -12.47
CA THR A 128 3.91 17.78 -11.57
C THR A 128 4.39 17.18 -10.25
N LEU A 129 5.06 17.96 -9.41
CA LEU A 129 5.41 17.56 -8.05
C LEU A 129 4.14 17.48 -7.19
N LEU A 130 3.76 16.27 -6.79
CA LEU A 130 2.64 16.02 -5.88
C LEU A 130 3.13 16.03 -4.43
N THR A 131 2.37 16.67 -3.55
CA THR A 131 2.50 16.47 -2.09
C THR A 131 2.19 15.03 -1.72
N PHE A 132 2.60 14.60 -0.52
CA PHE A 132 2.32 13.25 -0.02
C PHE A 132 0.84 12.86 -0.16
N SER A 133 -0.09 13.68 0.35
CA SER A 133 -1.52 13.38 0.28
C SER A 133 -2.05 13.34 -1.16
N GLN A 134 -1.54 14.19 -2.04
CA GLN A 134 -1.90 14.15 -3.47
C GLN A 134 -1.38 12.88 -4.14
N LEU A 135 -0.17 12.44 -3.79
CA LEU A 135 0.41 11.20 -4.31
C LEU A 135 -0.36 9.97 -3.83
N GLN A 136 -0.79 9.94 -2.56
CA GLN A 136 -1.66 8.87 -2.05
C GLN A 136 -3.01 8.84 -2.80
N ASN A 137 -3.60 10.02 -3.04
CA ASN A 137 -4.83 10.14 -3.82
C ASN A 137 -4.63 9.88 -5.32
N PHE A 138 -3.39 9.89 -5.81
CA PHE A 138 -3.05 9.57 -7.19
C PHE A 138 -2.99 8.04 -7.42
N PHE A 139 -2.59 7.24 -6.42
CA PHE A 139 -2.47 5.79 -6.58
C PHE A 139 -3.80 5.07 -6.81
N LEU A 140 -4.85 5.43 -6.06
CA LEU A 140 -6.16 4.80 -6.21
C LEU A 140 -6.75 4.92 -7.63
N PRO A 141 -6.90 6.12 -8.23
CA PRO A 141 -7.42 6.23 -9.59
C PRO A 141 -6.46 5.62 -10.62
N THR A 142 -5.15 5.63 -10.38
CA THR A 142 -4.17 4.95 -11.24
C THR A 142 -4.39 3.44 -11.24
N ALA A 143 -4.60 2.83 -10.07
CA ALA A 143 -4.88 1.41 -9.93
C ALA A 143 -6.18 1.02 -10.65
N ASN A 144 -7.25 1.80 -10.42
CA ASN A 144 -8.54 1.60 -11.08
C ASN A 144 -8.42 1.71 -12.62
N THR A 145 -7.69 2.71 -13.12
CA THR A 145 -7.52 2.92 -14.57
C THR A 145 -6.75 1.79 -15.23
N ARG A 146 -5.79 1.18 -14.51
CA ARG A 146 -5.03 0.01 -14.97
C ARG A 146 -5.75 -1.32 -14.73
N GLY A 147 -6.96 -1.30 -14.15
CA GLY A 147 -7.76 -2.51 -13.92
C GLY A 147 -7.27 -3.39 -12.77
N TYR A 148 -6.47 -2.86 -11.85
CA TYR A 148 -6.01 -3.61 -10.69
C TYR A 148 -7.13 -3.72 -9.63
N GLY A 149 -7.33 -4.91 -9.05
CA GLY A 149 -8.31 -5.12 -7.99
C GLY A 149 -7.95 -4.46 -6.64
N GLY A 150 -6.68 -4.07 -6.49
CA GLY A 150 -6.14 -3.38 -5.32
C GLY A 150 -4.70 -2.92 -5.58
N TYR A 151 -4.04 -2.34 -4.57
CA TYR A 151 -2.62 -2.00 -4.62
C TYR A 151 -1.98 -2.00 -3.24
N TYR A 152 -0.66 -2.20 -3.20
CA TYR A 152 0.19 -1.91 -2.05
C TYR A 152 0.96 -0.61 -2.29
N TRP A 153 1.43 0.00 -1.21
CA TRP A 153 2.30 1.17 -1.27
C TRP A 153 3.44 1.03 -0.28
N ALA A 154 4.63 1.45 -0.69
CA ALA A 154 5.78 1.64 0.16
C ALA A 154 6.43 3.02 -0.09
N HIS A 155 7.08 3.54 0.93
CA HIS A 155 7.95 4.70 0.77
C HIS A 155 9.33 4.28 0.23
N GLN A 156 10.02 5.19 -0.45
CA GLN A 156 11.32 4.95 -1.11
C GLN A 156 12.49 4.62 -0.17
N ASP A 157 12.27 4.62 1.14
CA ASP A 157 13.26 4.33 2.19
C ASP A 157 12.85 3.13 3.07
N VAL A 158 11.85 2.36 2.65
CA VAL A 158 11.46 1.11 3.29
C VAL A 158 12.33 -0.01 2.75
N VAL A 159 12.94 -0.79 3.63
CA VAL A 159 13.72 -1.97 3.27
C VAL A 159 13.05 -3.21 3.84
N MET A 160 12.82 -4.19 2.98
CA MET A 160 12.40 -5.52 3.42
C MET A 160 13.64 -6.28 3.90
N LEU A 161 13.59 -6.78 5.13
CA LEU A 161 14.65 -7.61 5.70
C LEU A 161 14.18 -9.07 5.67
N ALA A 162 15.11 -9.98 5.37
CA ALA A 162 14.89 -11.39 5.63
C ALA A 162 14.92 -11.60 7.15
N ASP A 163 14.04 -12.46 7.66
CA ASP A 163 14.16 -12.94 9.03
C ASP A 163 15.45 -13.77 9.12
N PRO A 164 16.35 -13.47 10.06
CA PRO A 164 17.48 -14.34 10.33
C PRO A 164 16.96 -15.62 11.00
N GLU A 165 17.14 -16.76 10.33
CA GLU A 165 16.94 -18.10 10.92
C GLU A 165 17.85 -18.33 12.14
#